data_AF-A0A485KFV8-F1
#
_entry.id   AF-A0A485KFV8-F1
#
_cell.length_a   1.000
_cell.length_b   1.000
_cell.length_c   1.000
_cell.angle_alpha   90.00
_cell.angle_beta   90.00
_cell.angle_gamma   90.00
#
_symmetry.space_group_name_H-M   'P 1'
#
loop_
_entity.id
_entity.type
_entity.pdbx_description
1 polymer ?
#
loop_
_entity_poly.entity_id
_entity_poly.type
_entity_poly.pdbx_seq_one_letter_code
_entity_poly.pdbx_strand_id
1 'polypeptide(L)'
;MPPRSKNTSKSGYRPNARGSQEDRLTSKRVLWTKDAVAGGMSSLDVVISWMTTETNYNRWKGGDKYSGTTKAGLASEIVGKLHTNGIHHRTTKDIVQKVGDIERSYRTACDWLANTGQGVVWMLAQEGKGVLNVLAF
;
A
#
# COMPACT_ATOMS: atom_id res chain seq x y z
N MET A 1 10.72 -49.36 33.51
CA MET A 1 11.29 -48.29 32.66
C MET A 1 12.24 -47.46 33.50
N PRO A 2 13.54 -47.41 33.23
CA PRO A 2 14.45 -46.48 33.90
C PRO A 2 14.34 -45.06 33.30
N PRO A 3 14.58 -44.00 34.08
CA PRO A 3 14.45 -42.62 33.62
C PRO A 3 15.63 -42.15 32.75
N ARG A 4 15.30 -41.25 31.83
CA ARG A 4 16.15 -40.61 30.81
C ARG A 4 17.32 -39.84 31.45
N SER A 5 18.54 -40.13 30.96
CA SER A 5 19.81 -39.51 31.39
C SER A 5 19.80 -37.98 31.24
N LYS A 6 20.35 -37.30 32.26
CA LYS A 6 20.57 -35.85 32.32
C LYS A 6 21.84 -35.48 31.56
N ASN A 7 21.75 -34.45 30.72
CA ASN A 7 22.84 -33.77 30.05
C ASN A 7 24.02 -33.45 30.99
N THR A 8 25.24 -33.73 30.54
CA THR A 8 26.44 -33.09 31.08
C THR A 8 27.28 -32.52 29.95
N SER A 9 27.67 -31.27 30.15
CA SER A 9 28.25 -30.34 29.19
C SER A 9 29.73 -30.61 28.91
N LYS A 10 30.17 -30.46 27.67
CA LYS A 10 31.54 -30.04 27.29
C LYS A 10 31.39 -28.91 26.27
N SER A 11 31.58 -27.66 26.69
CA SER A 11 32.88 -26.96 26.70
C SER A 11 33.36 -26.57 25.30
N GLY A 12 32.99 -25.34 24.92
CA GLY A 12 33.93 -24.31 24.45
C GLY A 12 34.61 -24.47 23.08
N TYR A 13 34.13 -23.69 22.10
CA TYR A 13 35.00 -22.81 21.29
C TYR A 13 34.15 -21.72 20.62
N ARG A 14 34.52 -20.44 20.79
CA ARG A 14 33.96 -19.29 20.05
C ARG A 14 35.02 -18.82 19.06
N PRO A 15 34.80 -18.90 17.73
CA PRO A 15 35.51 -18.01 16.83
C PRO A 15 34.66 -16.77 16.59
N ASN A 16 35.25 -15.62 16.89
CA ASN A 16 34.77 -14.31 16.51
C ASN A 16 35.03 -14.15 15.00
N ALA A 17 34.06 -14.49 14.15
CA ALA A 17 34.14 -14.29 12.71
C ALA A 17 33.34 -13.04 12.34
N ARG A 18 34.05 -11.92 12.23
CA ARG A 18 33.66 -10.80 11.35
C ARG A 18 33.62 -11.36 9.93
N GLY A 19 32.45 -11.86 9.53
CA GLY A 19 32.18 -12.42 8.20
C GLY A 19 30.86 -11.87 7.70
N SER A 20 30.96 -10.85 6.86
CA SER A 20 29.99 -10.43 5.84
C SER A 20 28.53 -10.27 6.28
N GLN A 21 28.22 -9.06 6.76
CA GLN A 21 26.90 -8.43 6.68
C GLN A 21 26.50 -8.12 5.21
N GLU A 22 26.71 -9.05 4.28
CA GLU A 22 26.48 -8.84 2.85
C GLU A 22 25.67 -9.96 2.20
N ASP A 23 24.93 -10.71 3.01
CA ASP A 23 23.89 -11.62 2.53
C ASP A 23 22.54 -11.36 3.20
N ARG A 24 22.31 -10.13 3.67
CA ARG A 24 20.95 -9.60 3.66
C ARG A 24 20.62 -9.38 2.19
N LEU A 25 20.14 -10.43 1.53
CA LEU A 25 19.33 -10.34 0.33
C LEU A 25 18.15 -9.42 0.68
N THR A 26 18.40 -8.11 0.63
CA THR A 26 17.37 -7.13 0.48
C THR A 26 16.77 -7.51 -0.85
N SER A 27 15.69 -8.27 -0.83
CA SER A 27 14.67 -8.19 -1.86
C SER A 27 14.46 -6.69 -2.03
N LYS A 28 15.12 -6.13 -3.05
CA LYS A 28 15.07 -4.71 -3.37
C LYS A 28 13.59 -4.53 -3.67
N ARG A 29 12.81 -4.04 -2.71
CA ARG A 29 11.39 -3.77 -2.93
C ARG A 29 11.36 -2.79 -4.09
N VAL A 30 11.13 -3.31 -5.29
CA VAL A 30 11.21 -2.50 -6.51
C VAL A 30 10.13 -1.46 -6.37
N LEU A 31 10.54 -0.20 -6.22
CA LEU A 31 9.63 0.90 -6.01
C LEU A 31 8.85 1.13 -7.30
N TRP A 32 7.53 1.14 -7.21
CA TRP A 32 6.63 1.33 -8.35
C TRP A 32 6.83 2.66 -9.11
N THR A 33 7.51 3.63 -8.49
CA THR A 33 7.83 4.95 -9.05
C THR A 33 9.25 5.06 -9.60
N LYS A 34 10.11 4.06 -9.37
CA LYS A 34 11.54 4.10 -9.74
C LYS A 34 11.98 2.86 -10.52
N ASP A 35 11.04 2.21 -11.18
CA ASP A 35 11.26 1.00 -11.97
C ASP A 35 11.05 1.22 -13.46
N ALA A 36 11.08 2.49 -13.88
CA ALA A 36 11.16 2.86 -15.28
C ALA A 36 12.41 2.26 -15.94
N VAL A 37 12.24 1.71 -17.13
CA VAL A 37 13.33 1.19 -17.96
C VAL A 37 13.55 2.14 -19.13
N ALA A 38 14.82 2.42 -19.46
CA ALA A 38 15.22 3.22 -20.62
C ALA A 38 14.57 4.62 -20.72
N GLY A 39 14.27 5.26 -19.59
CA GLY A 39 13.60 6.58 -19.55
C GLY A 39 12.11 6.55 -19.86
N GLY A 40 11.50 5.36 -19.93
CA GLY A 40 10.06 5.17 -20.10
C GLY A 40 9.24 5.43 -18.82
N MET A 41 7.97 5.04 -18.85
CA MET A 41 7.05 5.16 -17.72
C MET A 41 7.37 4.15 -16.62
N SER A 42 7.23 4.55 -15.34
CA SER A 42 7.33 3.62 -14.22
C SER A 42 6.11 2.69 -14.16
N SER A 43 6.17 1.61 -13.36
CA SER A 43 5.01 0.73 -13.19
C SER A 43 3.78 1.47 -12.67
N LEU A 44 3.98 2.43 -11.76
CA LEU A 44 2.90 3.26 -11.24
C LEU A 44 2.31 4.13 -12.35
N ASP A 45 3.14 4.81 -13.14
CA ASP A 45 2.68 5.69 -14.22
C ASP A 45 1.85 4.92 -15.25
N VAL A 46 2.27 3.70 -15.60
CA VAL A 46 1.52 2.82 -16.52
C VAL A 46 0.16 2.44 -15.94
N VAL A 47 0.11 2.09 -14.65
CA VAL A 47 -1.13 1.75 -13.96
C VAL A 47 -2.07 2.96 -13.90
N ILE A 48 -1.57 4.14 -13.53
CA ILE A 48 -2.36 5.38 -13.48
C ILE A 48 -2.85 5.74 -14.87
N SER A 49 -1.97 5.77 -15.88
CA SER A 49 -2.30 6.05 -17.28
C SER A 49 -3.40 5.13 -17.81
N TRP A 50 -3.30 3.82 -17.53
CA TRP A 50 -4.32 2.85 -17.89
C TRP A 50 -5.67 3.16 -17.22
N MET A 51 -5.68 3.50 -15.93
CA MET A 51 -6.92 3.82 -15.19
C MET A 51 -7.57 5.14 -15.64
N THR A 52 -6.76 6.14 -16.00
CA THR A 52 -7.22 7.44 -16.49
C THR A 52 -7.66 7.41 -17.95
N THR A 53 -7.31 6.35 -18.69
CA THR A 53 -7.85 6.12 -20.02
C THR A 53 -9.36 5.89 -19.91
N GLU A 54 -10.12 6.48 -20.82
CA GLU A 54 -11.57 6.44 -20.79
C GLU A 54 -12.09 5.00 -20.63
N THR A 55 -13.15 4.84 -19.82
CA THR A 55 -13.86 3.58 -19.53
C THR A 55 -13.09 2.50 -18.74
N ASN A 56 -11.75 2.52 -18.67
CA ASN A 56 -10.98 1.45 -18.03
C ASN A 56 -11.23 1.32 -16.53
N TYR A 57 -11.30 2.46 -15.82
CA TYR A 57 -11.65 2.41 -14.40
C TYR A 57 -13.10 1.96 -14.14
N ASN A 58 -14.02 2.27 -15.06
CA ASN A 58 -15.41 1.79 -14.97
C ASN A 58 -15.49 0.27 -15.16
N ARG A 59 -14.71 -0.27 -16.12
CA ARG A 59 -14.51 -1.72 -16.28
C ARG A 59 -13.92 -2.34 -15.00
N TRP A 60 -12.93 -1.69 -14.40
CA TRP A 60 -12.26 -2.15 -13.17
C TRP A 60 -13.18 -2.20 -11.94
N LYS A 61 -14.02 -1.18 -11.74
CA LYS A 61 -14.97 -1.11 -10.61
C LYS A 61 -16.15 -2.07 -10.71
N GLY A 62 -16.23 -2.88 -11.77
CA GLY A 62 -17.31 -3.86 -11.95
C GLY A 62 -18.56 -3.25 -12.58
N GLY A 63 -18.38 -2.28 -13.48
CA GLY A 63 -19.46 -1.61 -14.20
C GLY A 63 -20.26 -2.50 -15.15
N ASP A 64 -19.90 -3.77 -15.31
CA ASP A 64 -20.68 -4.68 -16.13
C ASP A 64 -20.81 -6.03 -15.43
N LYS A 65 -21.96 -6.21 -14.76
CA LYS A 65 -22.32 -7.47 -14.07
C LYS A 65 -22.43 -8.65 -15.04
N TYR A 66 -22.30 -8.39 -16.36
CA TYR A 66 -22.48 -9.35 -17.43
C TYR A 66 -21.35 -9.38 -18.48
N SER A 67 -20.31 -8.52 -18.42
CA SER A 67 -19.26 -8.52 -19.48
C SER A 67 -18.22 -9.63 -19.39
N GLY A 68 -18.30 -10.51 -18.39
CA GLY A 68 -17.34 -11.60 -18.18
C GLY A 68 -15.91 -11.13 -17.92
N THR A 69 -15.66 -9.83 -17.77
CA THR A 69 -14.31 -9.28 -17.62
C THR A 69 -13.92 -9.32 -16.15
N THR A 70 -13.12 -10.31 -15.78
CA THR A 70 -12.59 -10.43 -14.41
C THR A 70 -11.53 -9.36 -14.15
N LYS A 71 -11.36 -8.93 -12.89
CA LYS A 71 -10.24 -8.06 -12.48
C LYS A 71 -8.87 -8.65 -12.87
N ALA A 72 -8.77 -9.99 -12.92
CA ALA A 72 -7.59 -10.69 -13.41
C ALA A 72 -7.34 -10.45 -14.91
N GLY A 73 -8.39 -10.46 -15.75
CA GLY A 73 -8.30 -10.14 -17.18
C GLY A 73 -7.81 -8.71 -17.41
N LEU A 74 -8.37 -7.73 -16.70
CA LEU A 74 -7.92 -6.33 -16.77
C LEU A 74 -6.48 -6.17 -16.25
N ALA A 75 -6.11 -6.89 -15.19
CA ALA A 75 -4.74 -6.89 -14.69
C ALA A 75 -3.75 -7.46 -15.72
N SER A 76 -4.15 -8.48 -16.50
CA SER A 76 -3.33 -8.99 -17.61
C SER A 76 -3.13 -7.95 -18.72
N GLU A 77 -4.15 -7.14 -19.04
CA GLU A 77 -3.98 -6.02 -20.01
C GLU A 77 -2.91 -5.04 -19.53
N ILE A 78 -2.90 -4.70 -18.24
CA ILE A 78 -1.92 -3.79 -17.64
C ILE A 78 -0.51 -4.41 -17.65
N VAL A 79 -0.39 -5.71 -17.33
CA VAL A 79 0.90 -6.43 -17.43
C VAL A 79 1.42 -6.42 -18.87
N GLY A 80 0.55 -6.58 -19.86
CA GLY A 80 0.92 -6.43 -21.28
C GLY A 80 1.55 -5.06 -21.58
N LYS A 81 0.94 -3.98 -21.08
CA LYS A 81 1.49 -2.62 -21.23
C LYS A 81 2.84 -2.44 -20.51
N LEU A 82 3.00 -3.03 -19.32
CA LEU A 82 4.26 -3.02 -18.59
C LEU A 82 5.37 -3.73 -19.36
N HIS A 83 5.06 -4.86 -20.00
CA HIS A 83 6.00 -5.59 -20.82
C HIS A 83 6.45 -4.79 -22.04
N THR A 84 5.53 -4.05 -22.70
CA THR A 84 5.89 -3.13 -23.78
C THR A 84 6.87 -2.04 -23.31
N ASN A 85 6.78 -1.64 -22.04
CA ASN A 85 7.70 -0.68 -21.42
C ASN A 85 8.97 -1.32 -20.81
N GLY A 86 9.21 -2.61 -21.05
CA GLY A 86 10.39 -3.33 -20.56
C GLY A 86 10.33 -3.77 -19.10
N ILE A 87 9.18 -3.65 -18.44
CA ILE A 87 8.98 -4.01 -17.04
C ILE A 87 8.35 -5.41 -16.96
N HIS A 88 9.16 -6.43 -16.63
CA HIS A 88 8.73 -7.84 -16.64
C HIS A 88 8.53 -8.47 -15.25
N HIS A 89 8.86 -7.76 -14.18
CA HIS A 89 8.89 -8.32 -12.82
C HIS A 89 7.54 -8.20 -12.07
N ARG A 90 6.52 -7.59 -12.69
CA ARG A 90 5.20 -7.36 -12.07
C ARG A 90 4.22 -8.45 -12.52
N THR A 91 3.51 -9.03 -11.57
CA THR A 91 2.47 -10.03 -11.83
C THR A 91 1.08 -9.41 -11.81
N THR A 92 0.10 -10.11 -12.39
CA THR A 92 -1.32 -9.70 -12.34
C THR A 92 -1.82 -9.50 -10.91
N LYS A 93 -1.36 -10.34 -9.97
CA LYS A 93 -1.65 -10.21 -8.53
C LYS A 93 -1.10 -8.90 -7.96
N ASP A 94 0.12 -8.53 -8.33
CA ASP A 94 0.74 -7.27 -7.88
C ASP A 94 -0.07 -6.06 -8.38
N ILE A 95 -0.58 -6.11 -9.60
CA ILE A 95 -1.43 -5.06 -10.17
C ILE A 95 -2.75 -4.94 -9.41
N VAL A 96 -3.45 -6.06 -9.18
CA VAL A 96 -4.72 -6.05 -8.42
C VAL A 96 -4.51 -5.46 -7.02
N GLN A 97 -3.45 -5.90 -6.34
CA GLN A 97 -3.10 -5.37 -5.03
C GLN A 97 -2.81 -3.87 -5.10
N LYS A 98 -1.99 -3.44 -6.07
CA LYS A 98 -1.57 -2.05 -6.19
C LYS A 98 -2.72 -1.11 -6.50
N VAL A 99 -3.63 -1.49 -7.41
CA VAL A 99 -4.82 -0.69 -7.69
C VAL A 99 -5.71 -0.60 -6.44
N GLY A 100 -5.88 -1.69 -5.70
CA GLY A 100 -6.59 -1.67 -4.42
C GLY A 100 -5.94 -0.74 -3.37
N ASP A 101 -4.61 -0.69 -3.32
CA ASP A 101 -3.87 0.22 -2.44
C ASP A 101 -4.09 1.69 -2.82
N ILE A 102 -4.06 1.99 -4.13
CA ILE A 102 -4.31 3.34 -4.66
C ILE A 102 -5.73 3.80 -4.28
N GLU A 103 -6.73 2.95 -4.51
CA GLU A 103 -8.11 3.29 -4.15
C GLU A 103 -8.29 3.50 -2.64
N ARG A 104 -7.68 2.65 -1.81
CA ARG A 104 -7.72 2.82 -0.34
C ARG A 104 -7.06 4.12 0.09
N SER A 105 -5.88 4.42 -0.43
CA SER A 105 -5.17 5.68 -0.14
C SER A 105 -6.01 6.89 -0.54
N TYR A 106 -6.67 6.83 -1.69
CA TYR A 106 -7.56 7.90 -2.15
C TYR A 106 -8.76 8.06 -1.21
N ARG A 107 -9.45 6.97 -0.85
CA ARG A 107 -10.57 7.00 0.10
C ARG A 107 -10.15 7.59 1.45
N THR A 108 -9.03 7.12 2.01
CA THR A 108 -8.50 7.67 3.27
C THR A 108 -8.19 9.16 3.19
N ALA A 109 -7.64 9.64 2.07
CA ALA A 109 -7.40 11.07 1.87
C ALA A 109 -8.71 11.87 1.77
N CYS A 110 -9.72 11.34 1.08
CA CYS A 110 -11.05 11.94 1.03
C CYS A 110 -11.74 11.96 2.40
N ASP A 111 -11.67 10.86 3.15
CA ASP A 111 -12.22 10.75 4.50
C ASP A 111 -11.53 11.73 5.45
N TRP A 112 -10.21 11.88 5.35
CA TRP A 112 -9.45 12.87 6.11
C TRP A 112 -9.91 14.30 5.80
N LEU A 113 -10.10 14.63 4.52
CA LEU A 113 -10.60 15.94 4.10
C LEU A 113 -12.04 16.18 4.60
N ALA A 114 -12.92 15.18 4.51
CA ALA A 114 -14.30 15.27 4.98
C ALA A 114 -14.40 15.42 6.50
N ASN A 115 -13.54 14.74 7.26
CA ASN A 115 -13.47 14.85 8.71
C ASN A 115 -12.81 16.16 9.20
N THR A 116 -12.12 16.89 8.32
CA THR A 116 -11.57 18.23 8.62
C THR A 116 -12.67 19.30 8.81
N GLY A 117 -13.94 18.96 8.59
CA GLY A 117 -15.10 19.77 9.00
C GLY A 117 -15.75 19.40 10.34
N GLN A 118 -15.38 18.28 10.98
CA GLN A 118 -15.98 17.83 12.25
C GLN A 118 -15.07 18.05 13.46
N GLY A 119 -13.83 18.52 13.27
CA GLY A 119 -12.83 18.67 14.33
C GLY A 119 -12.76 20.03 15.03
N VAL A 120 -13.48 21.07 14.57
CA VAL A 120 -13.40 22.43 15.16
C VAL A 120 -14.60 22.76 16.08
N VAL A 121 -15.65 21.92 16.12
CA VAL A 121 -16.84 22.19 16.96
C VAL A 121 -16.78 21.58 18.36
N TRP A 122 -15.87 20.62 18.62
CA TRP A 122 -15.82 19.94 19.92
C TRP A 122 -15.03 20.67 21.00
N MET A 123 -14.34 21.77 20.67
CA MET A 123 -13.54 22.52 21.64
C MET A 123 -14.21 23.77 22.23
N LEU A 124 -15.48 24.04 21.88
CA LEU A 124 -16.23 25.19 22.43
C LEU A 124 -17.60 24.81 23.03
N ALA A 125 -17.88 23.52 23.25
CA ALA A 125 -19.20 23.06 23.71
C ALA A 125 -19.19 22.35 25.09
N GLN A 126 -18.16 22.56 25.92
CA GLN A 126 -18.23 22.23 27.35
C GLN A 126 -17.51 23.31 28.18
N GLU A 127 -18.25 24.33 28.60
CA GLU A 127 -18.54 24.55 30.03
C GLU A 127 -19.46 25.78 30.17
N GLY A 128 -20.75 25.51 30.37
CA GLY A 128 -21.64 26.49 30.99
C GLY A 128 -21.46 26.42 32.50
N LYS A 129 -20.84 27.45 33.10
CA LYS A 129 -21.14 27.90 34.47
C LYS A 129 -21.05 29.42 34.52
N GLY A 130 -22.20 30.04 34.82
CA GLY A 130 -22.45 31.46 34.62
C GLY A 130 -21.94 32.41 35.70
N VAL A 131 -22.16 33.70 35.42
CA VAL A 131 -22.22 34.95 36.21
C VAL A 131 -21.56 36.03 35.33
N LEU A 132 -22.07 37.22 35.03
CA LEU A 132 -23.11 38.07 35.60
C LEU A 132 -23.64 39.00 34.50
N ASN A 133 -24.87 39.42 34.69
CA ASN A 133 -25.56 40.50 33.99
C ASN A 133 -24.81 41.83 34.16
N VAL A 134 -24.51 42.55 33.07
CA VAL A 134 -24.38 44.02 33.11
C VAL A 134 -25.15 44.58 31.91
N LEU A 135 -26.23 45.26 32.27
CA LEU A 135 -27.13 46.05 31.47
C LEU A 135 -26.41 47.22 30.76
N ALA A 136 -27.00 47.61 29.63
CA ALA A 136 -27.16 48.97 29.12
C ALA A 136 -25.95 49.93 29.18
N PHE A 137 -25.44 50.31 28.00
CA PHE A 137 -25.65 51.63 27.40
C PHE A 137 -25.35 51.56 25.90
#